data_AF-A0A817KVX6-F1
#
_entry.id   AF-A0A817KVX6-F1
#
_cell.length_a   1.000
_cell.length_b   1.000
_cell.length_c   1.000
_cell.angle_alpha   90.00
_cell.angle_beta   90.00
_cell.angle_gamma   90.00
#
_symmetry.space_group_name_H-M   'P 1'
#
loop_
_entity.id
_entity.type
_entity.pdbx_description
1 polymer ?
#
loop_
_entity_poly.entity_id
_entity_poly.type
_entity_poly.pdbx_seq_one_letter_code
_entity_poly.pdbx_strand_id
1 'polypeptide(L)'
;MADAKLKSEEKDKLVIEEDINVFQHTITQISPSKQEKRKQEEAISVDSPSKYVHHANGGRFATTERKETSLAVPFWKELNHPTPSFEFRANEIGCFSLIGRTDDKKRFEDKRYLRVYKYPLEALNVNLDLKVGESDFTFEGQSKSIDAMLWWTLRHKNDIFKNNQFTFDFLSARGGIRLIMFSIFETRDDWLLAVIKFRNAYFLCECVTDTQLKVEQNMTPEVRSFRYYGHKFEEYVTKNDATTEKLNPSKQFIAVFQSTIGSYRLLYSAQIDCVVERSPSMSEHIELKVCAGKSIDDLAFKQ
;
A
#
# COMPACT_ATOMS: atom_id res chain seq x y z
N MET A 1 -39.57 -16.98 12.59
CA MET A 1 -38.17 -17.42 12.35
C MET A 1 -37.37 -16.41 11.51
N ALA A 2 -37.96 -15.70 10.54
CA ALA A 2 -37.26 -14.67 9.75
C ALA A 2 -36.73 -13.48 10.59
N ASP A 3 -37.52 -12.97 11.55
CA ASP A 3 -37.13 -11.82 12.39
C ASP A 3 -35.95 -12.09 13.35
N ALA A 4 -35.79 -13.34 13.79
CA ALA A 4 -34.68 -13.70 14.68
C ALA A 4 -33.35 -13.77 13.92
N LYS A 5 -33.40 -14.16 12.64
CA LYS A 5 -32.24 -14.24 11.75
C LYS A 5 -31.81 -12.84 11.27
N LEU A 6 -32.78 -11.97 10.99
CA LEU A 6 -32.49 -10.56 10.66
C LEU A 6 -31.81 -9.82 11.83
N LYS A 7 -32.31 -10.02 13.07
CA LYS A 7 -31.74 -9.41 14.27
C LYS A 7 -30.37 -9.96 14.65
N SER A 8 -30.07 -11.22 14.36
CA SER A 8 -28.72 -11.76 14.56
C SER A 8 -27.74 -11.22 13.53
N GLU A 9 -28.16 -11.14 12.25
CA GLU A 9 -27.34 -10.57 11.18
C GLU A 9 -27.06 -9.06 11.38
N GLU A 10 -28.01 -8.29 11.90
CA GLU A 10 -27.80 -6.88 12.27
C GLU A 10 -26.87 -6.71 13.47
N LYS A 11 -26.99 -7.56 14.50
CA LYS A 11 -26.07 -7.56 15.65
C LYS A 11 -24.64 -7.92 15.24
N ASP A 12 -24.47 -8.95 14.43
CA ASP A 12 -23.15 -9.36 13.95
C ASP A 12 -22.52 -8.29 13.06
N LYS A 13 -23.32 -7.57 12.25
CA LYS A 13 -22.86 -6.40 11.48
C LYS A 13 -22.36 -5.27 12.38
N LEU A 14 -23.09 -4.93 13.44
CA LEU A 14 -22.74 -3.86 14.38
C LEU A 14 -21.44 -4.18 15.14
N VAL A 15 -21.30 -5.41 15.64
CA VAL A 15 -20.09 -5.85 16.36
C VAL A 15 -18.85 -5.82 15.46
N ILE A 16 -18.98 -6.25 14.20
CA ILE A 16 -17.87 -6.24 13.24
C ILE A 16 -17.47 -4.81 12.84
N GLU A 17 -18.44 -3.91 12.65
CA GLU A 17 -18.15 -2.51 12.34
C GLU A 17 -17.51 -1.78 13.54
N GLU A 18 -17.98 -2.03 14.76
CA GLU A 18 -17.35 -1.52 15.97
C GLU A 18 -15.93 -2.05 16.14
N ASP A 19 -15.70 -3.37 15.99
CA ASP A 19 -14.38 -3.98 16.12
C ASP A 19 -13.39 -3.48 15.07
N ILE A 20 -13.84 -3.26 13.83
CA ILE A 20 -12.96 -2.78 12.76
C ILE A 20 -12.72 -1.26 12.87
N ASN A 21 -13.70 -0.47 13.33
CA ASN A 21 -13.47 0.94 13.63
C ASN A 21 -12.48 1.12 14.79
N VAL A 22 -12.58 0.29 15.83
CA VAL A 22 -11.60 0.20 16.92
C VAL A 22 -10.23 -0.21 16.38
N PHE A 23 -10.19 -1.17 15.47
CA PHE A 23 -8.95 -1.63 14.84
C PHE A 23 -8.30 -0.56 13.96
N GLN A 24 -9.07 0.13 13.12
CA GLN A 24 -8.62 1.27 12.30
C GLN A 24 -8.05 2.37 13.20
N HIS A 25 -8.77 2.72 14.27
CA HIS A 25 -8.28 3.67 15.25
C HIS A 25 -6.95 3.22 15.86
N THR A 26 -6.81 1.95 16.22
CA THR A 26 -5.56 1.39 16.77
C THR A 26 -4.40 1.46 15.76
N ILE A 27 -4.63 1.18 14.47
CA ILE A 27 -3.62 1.29 13.41
C ILE A 27 -3.21 2.75 13.16
N THR A 28 -4.17 3.69 13.14
CA THR A 28 -3.88 5.12 13.01
C THR A 28 -2.97 5.62 14.14
N GLN A 29 -3.14 5.10 15.37
CA GLN A 29 -2.28 5.42 16.51
C GLN A 29 -0.85 4.83 16.40
N ILE A 30 -0.63 3.81 15.56
CA ILE A 30 0.69 3.18 15.35
C ILE A 30 1.50 3.92 14.27
N SER A 31 0.84 4.66 13.37
CA SER A 31 1.47 5.40 12.25
C SER A 31 1.20 6.91 12.39
N PRO A 32 2.01 7.67 13.14
CA PRO A 32 1.71 9.07 13.42
C PRO A 32 1.72 9.92 12.15
N SER A 33 0.71 10.77 12.02
CA SER A 33 0.60 11.71 10.91
C SER A 33 1.69 12.80 10.99
N LYS A 34 2.04 13.40 9.85
CA LYS A 34 3.04 14.50 9.79
C LYS A 34 2.66 15.72 10.66
N GLN A 35 1.37 15.94 10.95
CA GLN A 35 0.90 17.07 11.76
C GLN A 35 1.06 16.85 13.27
N GLU A 36 0.98 15.60 13.74
CA GLU A 36 1.19 15.27 15.15
C GLU A 36 2.67 15.32 15.55
N LYS A 37 3.58 15.02 14.61
CA LYS A 37 5.03 15.17 14.83
C LYS A 37 5.47 16.61 15.09
N ARG A 38 4.89 17.60 14.38
CA ARG A 38 5.21 19.03 14.62
C ARG A 38 4.81 19.51 16.02
N LYS A 39 3.73 18.98 16.59
CA LYS A 39 3.32 19.30 17.96
C LYS A 39 4.18 18.58 19.02
N GLN A 40 4.76 17.43 18.68
CA GLN A 40 5.65 16.67 19.57
C GLN A 40 7.07 17.27 19.63
N GLU A 41 7.58 17.84 18.53
CA GLU A 41 8.91 18.47 18.50
C GLU A 41 8.99 19.77 19.34
N GLU A 42 7.88 20.49 19.53
CA GLU A 42 7.82 21.65 20.42
C GLU A 42 7.76 21.27 21.92
N ALA A 43 7.50 20.00 22.25
CA ALA A 43 7.18 19.57 23.61
C ALA A 43 8.25 18.71 24.32
N ILE A 44 9.38 18.38 23.67
CA ILE A 44 10.37 17.45 24.24
C ILE A 44 11.71 18.16 24.46
N SER A 45 11.78 18.89 25.57
CA SER A 45 12.96 18.99 26.41
C SER A 45 12.60 18.30 27.73
N VAL A 46 13.54 17.53 28.29
CA VAL A 46 13.50 16.73 29.52
C VAL A 46 13.27 15.22 29.30
N ASP A 47 14.34 14.47 29.61
CA ASP A 47 14.44 13.03 29.81
C ASP A 47 13.27 12.45 30.62
N SER A 48 12.50 11.53 30.04
CA SER A 48 11.77 10.46 30.74
C SER A 48 11.15 9.45 29.76
N PRO A 49 11.04 8.16 30.13
CA PRO A 49 10.43 7.13 29.28
C PRO A 49 8.93 7.43 29.11
N SER A 50 8.50 7.62 27.86
CA SER A 50 7.14 8.08 27.55
C SER A 50 6.09 7.04 27.97
N LYS A 51 5.39 7.31 29.07
CA LYS A 51 4.07 6.71 29.35
C LYS A 51 3.03 7.49 28.54
N TYR A 52 2.53 6.90 27.47
CA TYR A 52 1.38 7.46 26.74
C TYR A 52 0.09 7.09 27.47
N VAL A 53 -0.57 8.10 28.05
CA VAL A 53 -1.95 8.02 28.53
C VAL A 53 -2.67 9.22 27.94
N HIS A 54 -3.71 8.99 27.13
CA HIS A 54 -4.75 9.99 26.95
C HIS A 54 -6.15 9.39 26.91
N HIS A 55 -6.99 10.06 27.70
CA HIS A 55 -8.41 9.83 27.90
C HIS A 55 -9.22 10.11 26.62
N ALA A 56 -10.03 9.14 26.22
CA ALA A 56 -11.29 9.37 25.52
C ALA A 56 -12.35 8.43 26.13
N ASN A 57 -13.53 8.99 26.34
CA ASN A 57 -14.61 8.42 27.14
C ASN A 57 -14.99 6.97 26.79
N GLY A 58 -15.09 6.13 27.83
CA GLY A 58 -16.10 5.07 27.88
C GLY A 58 -15.74 3.65 27.42
N GLY A 59 -14.50 3.37 27.02
CA GLY A 59 -14.05 2.00 26.71
C GLY A 59 -12.69 1.69 27.33
N ARG A 60 -12.59 0.66 28.17
CA ARG A 60 -11.30 0.13 28.64
C ARG A 60 -10.59 -0.54 27.46
N PHE A 61 -9.84 0.22 26.67
CA PHE A 61 -8.89 -0.36 25.73
C PHE A 61 -7.61 -0.70 26.49
N ALA A 62 -7.26 -1.98 26.52
CA ALA A 62 -6.01 -2.45 27.09
C ALA A 62 -4.85 -1.80 26.31
N THR A 63 -4.02 -1.04 27.01
CA THR A 63 -2.74 -0.54 26.49
C THR A 63 -1.89 -1.75 26.14
N THR A 64 -1.87 -2.13 24.86
CA THR A 64 -1.03 -3.24 24.40
C THR A 64 0.38 -2.67 24.28
N GLU A 65 1.31 -3.11 25.14
CA GLU A 65 2.71 -2.72 25.01
C GLU A 65 3.23 -3.09 23.62
N ARG A 66 3.79 -2.10 22.91
CA ARG A 66 4.43 -2.28 21.61
C ARG A 66 5.71 -3.06 21.83
N LYS A 67 5.64 -4.39 21.74
CA LYS A 67 6.83 -5.24 21.81
C LYS A 67 7.48 -5.31 20.43
N GLU A 68 8.52 -4.52 20.24
CA GLU A 68 9.36 -4.66 19.04
C GLU A 68 10.15 -5.96 19.14
N THR A 69 10.04 -6.78 18.10
CA THR A 69 10.76 -8.05 17.98
C THR A 69 11.56 -8.01 16.70
N SER A 70 12.85 -8.36 16.76
CA SER A 70 13.66 -8.57 15.57
C SER A 70 13.45 -10.00 15.05
N LEU A 71 13.24 -10.13 13.75
CA LEU A 71 13.27 -11.42 13.05
C LEU A 71 14.59 -11.49 12.28
N ALA A 72 15.45 -12.45 12.63
CA ALA A 72 16.61 -12.74 11.80
C ALA A 72 16.13 -13.43 10.52
N VAL A 73 16.27 -12.76 9.38
CA VAL A 73 15.98 -13.32 8.07
C VAL A 73 17.30 -13.86 7.51
N PRO A 74 17.41 -15.16 7.19
CA PRO A 74 18.64 -15.71 6.62
C PRO A 74 18.91 -15.09 5.26
N PHE A 75 20.19 -14.85 4.96
CA PHE A 75 20.59 -14.38 3.64
C PHE A 75 20.33 -15.48 2.60
N TRP A 76 19.97 -15.12 1.36
CA TRP A 76 19.54 -16.13 0.37
C TRP A 76 20.55 -17.27 0.14
N LYS A 77 21.85 -17.04 0.32
CA LYS A 77 22.90 -18.09 0.22
C LYS A 77 22.86 -19.11 1.36
N GLU A 78 22.20 -18.79 2.46
CA GLU A 78 22.03 -19.64 3.64
C GLU A 78 20.74 -20.50 3.52
N LEU A 79 19.88 -20.22 2.54
CA LEU A 79 18.67 -21.00 2.27
C LEU A 79 19.03 -22.29 1.52
N ASN A 80 19.30 -23.38 2.27
CA ASN A 80 19.48 -24.74 1.74
C ASN A 80 18.15 -25.50 1.57
N HIS A 81 17.11 -24.83 1.07
CA HIS A 81 15.81 -25.44 0.86
C HIS A 81 15.53 -25.69 -0.62
N PRO A 82 14.90 -26.83 -0.99
CA PRO A 82 14.40 -27.02 -2.33
C PRO A 82 13.43 -25.87 -2.65
N THR A 83 13.51 -25.32 -3.87
CA THR A 83 12.59 -24.28 -4.33
C THR A 83 11.17 -24.78 -4.07
N PRO A 84 10.39 -24.14 -3.19
CA PRO A 84 9.04 -24.59 -2.94
C PRO A 84 8.27 -24.56 -4.26
N SER A 85 7.37 -25.52 -4.47
CA SER A 85 6.39 -25.44 -5.56
C SER A 85 5.59 -24.16 -5.34
N PHE A 86 5.98 -23.11 -6.05
CA PHE A 86 5.46 -21.76 -5.88
C PHE A 86 4.56 -21.47 -7.07
N GLU A 87 3.27 -21.76 -6.89
CA GLU A 87 2.25 -21.30 -7.81
C GLU A 87 1.61 -20.03 -7.25
N PHE A 88 2.07 -18.88 -7.74
CA PHE A 88 1.48 -17.59 -7.40
C PHE A 88 0.48 -17.20 -8.48
N ARG A 89 -0.81 -17.46 -8.21
CA ARG A 89 -1.91 -16.95 -9.03
C ARG A 89 -2.59 -15.81 -8.27
N ALA A 90 -2.37 -14.59 -8.75
CA ALA A 90 -3.07 -13.42 -8.26
C ALA A 90 -4.39 -13.26 -9.02
N ASN A 91 -5.51 -13.47 -8.33
CA ASN A 91 -6.84 -13.24 -8.86
C ASN A 91 -7.29 -11.84 -8.44
N GLU A 92 -7.52 -10.93 -9.39
CA GLU A 92 -8.17 -9.65 -9.09
C GLU A 92 -9.61 -9.91 -8.68
N ILE A 93 -9.99 -9.50 -7.48
CA ILE A 93 -11.35 -9.67 -6.93
C ILE A 93 -12.10 -8.35 -6.78
N GLY A 94 -11.45 -7.24 -7.10
CA GLY A 94 -12.05 -5.91 -7.08
C GLY A 94 -11.02 -4.81 -7.20
N CYS A 95 -11.49 -3.57 -7.11
CA CYS A 95 -10.65 -2.39 -7.23
C CYS A 95 -11.28 -1.18 -6.55
N PHE A 96 -10.47 -0.14 -6.37
CA PHE A 96 -10.94 1.18 -5.96
C PHE A 96 -9.96 2.26 -6.43
N SER A 97 -10.48 3.48 -6.54
CA SER A 97 -9.74 4.70 -6.86
C SER A 97 -9.69 5.60 -5.63
N LEU A 98 -8.58 6.31 -5.41
CA LEU A 98 -8.48 7.28 -4.31
C LEU A 98 -7.67 8.52 -4.65
N ILE A 99 -7.87 9.61 -3.91
CA ILE A 99 -7.00 10.78 -3.91
C ILE A 99 -6.38 10.96 -2.53
N GLY A 100 -5.12 10.60 -2.38
CA GLY A 100 -4.45 10.56 -1.07
C GLY A 100 -5.00 9.43 -0.20
N ARG A 101 -4.12 8.75 0.55
CA ARG A 101 -4.49 7.50 1.24
C ARG A 101 -5.21 7.70 2.57
N THR A 102 -5.18 8.90 3.14
CA THR A 102 -5.68 9.22 4.49
C THR A 102 -7.07 9.87 4.50
N ASP A 103 -7.61 10.27 3.35
CA ASP A 103 -8.91 10.96 3.28
C ASP A 103 -10.00 9.99 2.84
N ASP A 104 -10.77 9.50 3.80
CA ASP A 104 -11.88 8.55 3.61
C ASP A 104 -12.94 9.07 2.63
N LYS A 105 -13.13 10.39 2.53
CA LYS A 105 -14.09 11.00 1.60
C LYS A 105 -13.62 10.98 0.15
N LYS A 106 -12.36 10.65 -0.09
CA LYS A 106 -11.74 10.59 -1.42
C LYS A 106 -11.43 9.17 -1.85
N ARG A 107 -12.24 8.20 -1.41
CA ARG A 107 -12.21 6.80 -1.84
C ARG A 107 -13.44 6.50 -2.69
N PHE A 108 -13.24 5.80 -3.81
CA PHE A 108 -14.28 5.52 -4.80
C PHE A 108 -14.18 4.06 -5.24
N GLU A 109 -15.29 3.34 -5.20
CA GLU A 109 -15.35 1.93 -5.59
C GLU A 109 -15.54 1.81 -7.12
N ASP A 110 -14.61 2.39 -7.87
CA ASP A 110 -14.62 2.42 -9.33
C ASP A 110 -13.21 2.54 -9.93
N LYS A 111 -13.17 2.61 -11.27
CA LYS A 111 -11.95 2.66 -12.09
C LYS A 111 -11.61 4.07 -12.57
N ARG A 112 -12.10 5.15 -11.92
CA ARG A 112 -11.98 6.52 -12.45
C ARG A 112 -10.54 7.03 -12.61
N TYR A 113 -9.59 6.45 -11.88
CA TYR A 113 -8.15 6.77 -12.00
C TYR A 113 -7.35 5.67 -12.66
N LEU A 114 -7.99 4.63 -13.21
CA LEU A 114 -7.31 3.64 -14.03
C LEU A 114 -6.94 4.29 -15.36
N ARG A 115 -5.65 4.23 -15.69
CA ARG A 115 -5.14 4.79 -16.94
C ARG A 115 -4.92 3.71 -17.96
N VAL A 116 -5.01 4.09 -19.24
CA VAL A 116 -4.75 3.20 -20.37
C VAL A 116 -3.39 3.55 -20.94
N TYR A 117 -2.59 2.52 -21.23
CA TYR A 117 -1.30 2.67 -21.88
C TYR A 117 -1.48 3.20 -23.30
N LYS A 118 -0.69 4.22 -23.68
CA LYS A 118 -0.69 4.75 -25.05
C LYS A 118 0.00 3.76 -25.97
N TYR A 119 -0.79 3.05 -26.77
CA TYR A 119 -0.33 2.10 -27.78
C TYR A 119 -0.82 2.53 -29.18
N PRO A 120 0.00 2.40 -30.24
CA PRO A 120 1.33 1.80 -30.24
C PRO A 120 2.43 2.85 -29.95
N LEU A 121 3.59 2.39 -29.47
CA LEU A 121 4.67 3.24 -28.95
C LEU A 121 5.28 4.18 -30.00
N GLU A 122 5.12 3.88 -31.28
CA GLU A 122 5.63 4.71 -32.38
C GLU A 122 4.92 6.08 -32.45
N ALA A 123 3.77 6.21 -31.79
CA ALA A 123 3.10 7.49 -31.59
C ALA A 123 3.73 8.32 -30.46
N LEU A 124 4.57 7.73 -29.60
CA LEU A 124 5.32 8.47 -28.59
C LEU A 124 6.65 8.94 -29.17
N ASN A 125 6.88 10.25 -29.13
CA ASN A 125 8.22 10.79 -29.27
C ASN A 125 9.08 10.27 -28.11
N VAL A 126 10.05 9.39 -28.39
CA VAL A 126 10.91 8.76 -27.38
C VAL A 126 11.82 9.75 -26.64
N ASN A 127 11.90 11.01 -27.10
CA ASN A 127 12.62 12.08 -26.42
C ASN A 127 11.72 12.80 -25.39
N LEU A 128 11.31 12.08 -24.35
CA LEU A 128 10.44 12.58 -23.30
C LEU A 128 11.21 13.48 -22.33
N ASP A 129 10.92 14.78 -22.32
CA ASP A 129 11.49 15.69 -21.33
C ASP A 129 10.76 15.55 -19.98
N LEU A 130 11.37 14.79 -19.07
CA LEU A 130 10.83 14.51 -17.73
C LEU A 130 10.89 15.72 -16.79
N LYS A 131 11.55 16.84 -17.15
CA LYS A 131 11.68 18.04 -16.31
C LYS A 131 10.52 19.03 -16.49
N VAL A 132 9.77 18.92 -17.58
CA VAL A 132 8.65 19.82 -17.88
C VAL A 132 7.65 19.79 -16.73
N GLY A 133 7.47 20.91 -16.02
CA GLY A 133 6.51 21.06 -14.92
C GLY A 133 7.04 20.70 -13.53
N GLU A 134 8.34 20.40 -13.39
CA GLU A 134 8.95 20.02 -12.10
C GLU A 134 8.80 21.10 -11.02
N SER A 135 8.89 22.38 -11.38
CA SER A 135 8.75 23.51 -10.44
C SER A 135 7.40 23.57 -9.73
N ASP A 136 6.36 23.02 -10.36
CA ASP A 136 4.99 23.04 -9.85
C ASP A 136 4.69 21.79 -9.00
N PHE A 137 5.63 20.85 -8.90
CA PHE A 137 5.41 19.56 -8.25
C PHE A 137 5.57 19.65 -6.72
N THR A 138 4.45 19.44 -6.02
CA THR A 138 4.44 19.26 -4.57
C THR A 138 4.21 17.79 -4.23
N PHE A 139 5.20 17.15 -3.60
CA PHE A 139 5.06 15.77 -3.13
C PHE A 139 4.52 15.73 -1.70
N GLU A 140 3.25 15.39 -1.57
CA GLU A 140 2.69 14.96 -0.29
C GLU A 140 3.03 13.49 -0.11
N GLY A 141 3.98 13.21 0.78
CA GLY A 141 4.49 11.85 1.04
C GLY A 141 3.44 10.74 1.00
N GLN A 142 3.79 9.57 0.44
CA GLN A 142 2.86 8.45 0.36
C GLN A 142 2.66 7.82 1.73
N SER A 143 1.41 7.80 2.22
CA SER A 143 1.07 7.06 3.43
C SER A 143 1.20 5.55 3.18
N LYS A 144 1.83 4.86 4.12
CA LYS A 144 1.95 3.39 4.14
C LYS A 144 0.75 2.70 4.78
N SER A 145 -0.25 3.49 5.20
CA SER A 145 -1.49 3.00 5.80
C SER A 145 -2.22 2.01 4.89
N ILE A 146 -2.86 1.04 5.52
CA ILE A 146 -3.76 0.07 4.92
C ILE A 146 -5.24 0.47 5.06
N ASP A 147 -5.56 1.68 5.54
CA ASP A 147 -6.94 2.12 5.82
C ASP A 147 -7.86 2.03 4.60
N ALA A 148 -7.37 2.43 3.42
CA ALA A 148 -8.14 2.29 2.18
C ALA A 148 -8.44 0.82 1.83
N MET A 149 -7.50 -0.08 2.14
CA MET A 149 -7.70 -1.53 1.97
C MET A 149 -8.72 -2.08 2.99
N LEU A 150 -8.67 -1.61 4.24
CA LEU A 150 -9.65 -1.96 5.28
C LEU A 150 -11.05 -1.45 4.93
N TRP A 151 -11.14 -0.23 4.39
CA TRP A 151 -12.38 0.35 3.88
C TRP A 151 -13.00 -0.51 2.76
N TRP A 152 -12.19 -0.92 1.78
CA TRP A 152 -12.67 -1.82 0.72
C TRP A 152 -13.13 -3.17 1.30
N THR A 153 -12.32 -3.75 2.19
CA THR A 153 -12.61 -5.00 2.91
C THR A 153 -13.97 -4.92 3.61
N LEU A 154 -14.26 -3.87 4.36
CA LEU A 154 -15.55 -3.69 5.03
C LEU A 154 -16.76 -3.72 4.09
N ARG A 155 -16.62 -3.15 2.88
CA ARG A 155 -17.69 -3.10 1.88
C ARG A 155 -17.94 -4.45 1.22
N HIS A 156 -16.91 -5.27 1.10
CA HIS A 156 -16.97 -6.64 0.58
C HIS A 156 -17.06 -7.71 1.67
N LYS A 157 -17.50 -7.33 2.90
CA LYS A 157 -17.50 -8.23 4.07
C LYS A 157 -18.18 -9.57 3.83
N ASN A 158 -19.27 -9.61 3.07
CA ASN A 158 -20.01 -10.85 2.81
C ASN A 158 -19.19 -11.86 1.97
N ASP A 159 -18.26 -11.39 1.15
CA ASP A 159 -17.44 -12.23 0.28
C ASP A 159 -16.15 -12.68 0.97
N ILE A 160 -15.59 -11.82 1.82
CA ILE A 160 -14.29 -12.02 2.47
C ILE A 160 -14.38 -12.52 3.91
N PHE A 161 -15.58 -12.46 4.52
CA PHE A 161 -15.83 -12.91 5.88
C PHE A 161 -17.04 -13.85 5.88
N LYS A 162 -16.76 -15.15 6.03
CA LYS A 162 -17.75 -16.23 5.93
C LYS A 162 -17.63 -17.14 7.14
N ASN A 163 -18.76 -17.60 7.68
CA ASN A 163 -18.79 -18.50 8.83
C ASN A 163 -17.96 -17.98 10.02
N ASN A 164 -18.07 -16.67 10.30
CA ASN A 164 -17.35 -16.00 11.38
C ASN A 164 -15.81 -15.98 11.23
N GLN A 165 -15.29 -16.18 10.00
CA GLN A 165 -13.86 -16.22 9.69
C GLN A 165 -13.52 -15.49 8.39
N PHE A 166 -12.32 -14.92 8.32
CA PHE A 166 -11.78 -14.37 7.08
C PHE A 166 -11.43 -15.49 6.08
N THR A 167 -11.67 -15.23 4.80
CA THR A 167 -11.30 -16.10 3.69
C THR A 167 -9.80 -16.06 3.35
N PHE A 168 -9.05 -15.22 4.05
CA PHE A 168 -7.60 -15.04 3.96
C PHE A 168 -6.93 -15.25 5.32
N ASP A 169 -5.62 -15.52 5.30
CA ASP A 169 -4.78 -15.63 6.49
C ASP A 169 -3.97 -14.35 6.72
N PHE A 170 -3.61 -13.64 5.65
CA PHE A 170 -2.92 -12.36 5.71
C PHE A 170 -3.58 -11.29 4.86
N LEU A 171 -3.64 -10.06 5.38
CA LEU A 171 -4.01 -8.85 4.65
C LEU A 171 -2.87 -7.84 4.64
N SER A 172 -2.52 -7.30 3.46
CA SER A 172 -1.54 -6.22 3.36
C SER A 172 -1.71 -5.34 2.12
N ALA A 173 -1.03 -4.21 2.07
CA ALA A 173 -0.67 -3.63 0.78
C ALA A 173 0.49 -4.44 0.16
N ARG A 174 0.61 -4.45 -1.17
CA ARG A 174 1.71 -5.12 -1.90
C ARG A 174 3.08 -4.75 -1.35
N GLY A 175 3.25 -3.51 -0.88
CA GLY A 175 4.49 -3.04 -0.24
C GLY A 175 4.94 -3.90 0.95
N GLY A 176 4.03 -4.28 1.84
CA GLY A 176 4.35 -5.12 3.01
C GLY A 176 4.79 -6.53 2.60
N ILE A 177 4.12 -7.13 1.62
CA ILE A 177 4.50 -8.44 1.05
C ILE A 177 5.88 -8.33 0.38
N ARG A 178 6.12 -7.26 -0.39
CA ARG A 178 7.41 -7.00 -1.03
C ARG A 178 8.53 -6.96 0.00
N LEU A 179 8.35 -6.27 1.14
CA LEU A 179 9.39 -6.19 2.18
C LEU A 179 9.80 -7.57 2.67
N ILE A 180 8.83 -8.44 2.99
CA ILE A 180 9.09 -9.82 3.41
C ILE A 180 9.84 -10.59 2.31
N MET A 181 9.36 -10.54 1.06
CA MET A 181 9.97 -11.29 -0.05
C MET A 181 11.39 -10.82 -0.38
N PHE A 182 11.65 -9.51 -0.30
CA PHE A 182 12.96 -8.93 -0.60
C PHE A 182 13.95 -9.02 0.58
N SER A 183 13.49 -9.31 1.79
CA SER A 183 14.34 -9.34 2.99
C SER A 183 15.52 -10.31 2.89
N ILE A 184 15.40 -11.38 2.09
CA ILE A 184 16.48 -12.34 1.86
C ILE A 184 17.62 -11.80 0.97
N PHE A 185 17.37 -10.69 0.27
CA PHE A 185 18.32 -10.00 -0.62
C PHE A 185 18.76 -8.64 -0.09
N GLU A 186 18.04 -8.08 0.89
CA GLU A 186 18.28 -6.75 1.42
C GLU A 186 19.51 -6.74 2.35
N THR A 187 20.38 -5.76 2.16
CA THR A 187 21.63 -5.62 2.93
C THR A 187 21.90 -4.18 3.38
N ARG A 188 21.07 -3.22 2.97
CA ARG A 188 21.29 -1.79 3.15
C ARG A 188 20.16 -1.13 3.92
N ASP A 189 18.92 -1.39 3.51
CA ASP A 189 17.76 -0.67 4.01
C ASP A 189 17.07 -1.45 5.14
N ASP A 190 16.82 -0.78 6.25
CA ASP A 190 15.97 -1.32 7.32
C ASP A 190 14.49 -1.20 6.95
N TRP A 191 13.67 -2.03 7.58
CA TRP A 191 12.22 -1.97 7.44
C TRP A 191 11.52 -2.33 8.74
N LEU A 192 10.32 -1.79 8.91
CA LEU A 192 9.45 -2.09 10.03
C LEU A 192 8.07 -2.48 9.51
N LEU A 193 7.50 -3.53 10.10
CA LEU A 193 6.17 -4.02 9.77
C LEU A 193 5.35 -4.16 11.06
N ALA A 194 4.28 -3.38 11.17
CA ALA A 194 3.28 -3.60 12.20
C ALA A 194 2.43 -4.83 11.81
N VAL A 195 2.28 -5.76 12.76
CA VAL A 195 1.49 -6.97 12.58
C VAL A 195 0.44 -7.03 13.68
N ILE A 196 -0.83 -7.11 13.29
CA ILE A 196 -1.91 -7.34 14.24
C ILE A 196 -2.64 -8.62 13.85
N LYS A 197 -2.83 -9.51 14.82
CA LYS A 197 -3.71 -10.66 14.67
C LYS A 197 -5.12 -10.27 15.10
N PHE A 198 -6.08 -10.39 14.21
CA PHE A 198 -7.49 -10.21 14.51
C PHE A 198 -8.27 -11.41 13.96
N ARG A 199 -8.96 -12.13 14.86
CA ARG A 199 -9.60 -13.43 14.57
C ARG A 199 -8.58 -14.42 13.98
N ASN A 200 -8.87 -14.99 12.81
CA ASN A 200 -8.01 -15.95 12.14
C ASN A 200 -6.99 -15.33 11.16
N ALA A 201 -6.92 -13.99 11.06
CA ALA A 201 -6.08 -13.32 10.08
C ALA A 201 -5.06 -12.37 10.71
N TYR A 202 -3.96 -12.15 9.98
CA TYR A 202 -2.88 -11.24 10.30
C TYR A 202 -2.92 -10.04 9.35
N PHE A 203 -2.89 -8.84 9.91
CA PHE A 203 -2.91 -7.59 9.17
C PHE A 203 -1.53 -6.97 9.22
N LEU A 204 -0.95 -6.73 8.05
CA LEU A 204 0.43 -6.30 7.89
C LEU A 204 0.46 -4.88 7.33
N CYS A 205 1.01 -3.94 8.09
CA CYS A 205 1.17 -2.55 7.71
C CYS A 205 2.65 -2.15 7.76
N GLU A 206 3.19 -1.66 6.64
CA GLU A 206 4.54 -1.10 6.60
C GLU A 206 4.60 0.17 7.46
N CYS A 207 5.68 0.29 8.23
CA CYS A 207 5.96 1.44 9.06
C CYS A 207 7.25 2.11 8.59
N VAL A 208 7.30 3.44 8.67
CA VAL A 208 8.51 4.20 8.35
C VAL A 208 9.50 4.06 9.51
N THR A 209 10.75 3.69 9.22
CA THR A 209 11.84 3.61 10.21
C THR A 209 12.44 4.99 10.48
N ASP A 210 13.12 5.15 11.61
CA ASP A 210 13.86 6.39 11.91
C ASP A 210 14.96 6.66 10.89
N THR A 211 15.60 5.61 10.38
CA THR A 211 16.60 5.70 9.31
C THR A 211 15.98 6.27 8.03
N GLN A 212 14.83 5.74 7.60
CA GLN A 212 14.09 6.23 6.44
C GLN A 212 13.64 7.69 6.62
N LEU A 213 13.20 8.08 7.82
CA LEU A 213 12.85 9.48 8.12
C LEU A 213 14.05 10.41 7.97
N LYS A 214 15.23 10.01 8.48
CA LYS A 214 16.47 10.79 8.33
C LYS A 214 16.88 10.91 6.87
N VAL A 215 16.76 9.84 6.09
CA VAL A 215 17.03 9.87 4.64
C VAL A 215 16.08 10.82 3.92
N GLU A 216 14.78 10.78 4.25
CA GLU A 216 13.78 11.67 3.66
C GLU A 216 14.06 13.15 4.00
N GLN A 217 14.40 13.45 5.26
CA GLN A 217 14.70 14.80 5.72
C GLN A 217 15.96 15.39 5.06
N ASN A 218 16.96 14.54 4.82
CA ASN A 218 18.24 14.93 4.21
C ASN A 218 18.28 14.72 2.69
N MET A 219 17.14 14.45 2.06
CA MET A 219 17.06 14.20 0.62
C MET A 219 17.41 15.45 -0.19
N THR A 220 18.41 15.33 -1.07
CA THR A 220 18.84 16.43 -1.94
C THR A 220 17.74 16.78 -2.98
N PRO A 221 17.74 18.02 -3.50
CA PRO A 221 16.80 18.41 -4.56
C PRO A 221 16.86 17.49 -5.77
N GLU A 222 18.05 17.09 -6.21
CA GLU A 222 18.25 16.21 -7.36
C GLU A 222 17.62 14.83 -7.15
N VAL A 223 17.72 14.28 -5.92
CA VAL A 223 17.08 13.00 -5.59
C VAL A 223 15.56 13.14 -5.58
N ARG A 224 15.05 14.29 -5.13
CA ARG A 224 13.62 14.61 -5.16
C ARG A 224 13.07 14.70 -6.59
N SER A 225 13.86 15.25 -7.52
CA SER A 225 13.54 15.30 -8.95
C SER A 225 13.24 13.93 -9.54
N PHE A 226 13.97 12.88 -9.14
CA PHE A 226 13.71 11.53 -9.66
C PHE A 226 12.30 11.01 -9.33
N ARG A 227 11.68 11.44 -8.21
CA ARG A 227 10.29 11.10 -7.91
C ARG A 227 9.33 11.75 -8.91
N TYR A 228 9.59 13.01 -9.24
CA TYR A 228 8.83 13.73 -10.25
C TYR A 228 8.95 13.05 -11.62
N TYR A 229 10.15 12.66 -12.02
CA TYR A 229 10.41 12.04 -13.31
C TYR A 229 9.61 10.74 -13.51
N GLY A 230 9.43 9.94 -12.46
CA GLY A 230 8.57 8.76 -12.50
C GLY A 230 7.12 9.13 -12.84
N HIS A 231 6.55 10.08 -12.10
CA HIS A 231 5.19 10.56 -12.37
C HIS A 231 5.06 11.19 -13.76
N LYS A 232 6.02 12.02 -14.17
CA LYS A 232 6.00 12.66 -15.48
C LYS A 232 6.08 11.64 -16.62
N PHE A 233 6.88 10.58 -16.45
CA PHE A 233 6.93 9.47 -17.41
C PHE A 233 5.57 8.78 -17.53
N GLU A 234 4.91 8.48 -16.41
CA GLU A 234 3.56 7.90 -16.43
C GLU A 234 2.56 8.79 -17.19
N GLU A 235 2.61 10.11 -17.01
CA GLU A 235 1.79 11.07 -17.78
C GLU A 235 2.04 10.97 -19.29
N TYR A 236 3.30 10.87 -19.70
CA TYR A 236 3.64 10.77 -21.12
C TYR A 236 3.13 9.49 -21.76
N VAL A 237 3.26 8.35 -21.09
CA VAL A 237 2.98 7.03 -21.68
C VAL A 237 1.55 6.53 -21.43
N THR A 238 0.72 7.30 -20.73
CA THR A 238 -0.67 6.91 -20.45
C THR A 238 -1.68 7.97 -20.92
N LYS A 239 -2.88 7.52 -21.25
CA LYS A 239 -4.06 8.36 -21.48
C LYS A 239 -5.09 8.07 -20.40
N ASN A 240 -5.83 9.11 -20.00
CA ASN A 240 -7.02 8.95 -19.16
C ASN A 240 -8.22 9.42 -19.98
N ASP A 241 -9.09 8.50 -20.38
CA ASP A 241 -10.27 8.82 -21.18
C ASP A 241 -11.24 9.76 -20.43
N ALA A 242 -11.10 9.88 -19.10
CA ALA A 242 -11.99 10.65 -18.26
C ALA A 242 -11.63 12.14 -18.08
N THR A 243 -10.39 12.59 -18.32
CA THR A 243 -9.99 13.98 -18.01
C THR A 243 -8.79 14.48 -18.82
N THR A 244 -8.86 15.72 -19.34
CA THR A 244 -7.70 16.51 -19.86
C THR A 244 -6.86 17.15 -18.75
N GLU A 245 -7.04 16.73 -17.50
CA GLU A 245 -6.40 17.34 -16.33
C GLU A 245 -4.91 16.97 -16.24
N LYS A 246 -4.10 17.90 -15.72
CA LYS A 246 -2.69 17.64 -15.37
C LYS A 246 -2.61 16.44 -14.42
N LEU A 247 -1.53 15.66 -14.53
CA LEU A 247 -1.30 14.53 -13.64
C LEU A 247 -1.28 15.01 -12.18
N ASN A 248 -2.11 14.37 -11.35
CA ASN A 248 -2.09 14.53 -9.91
C ASN A 248 -1.62 13.21 -9.29
N PRO A 249 -0.37 13.12 -8.80
CA PRO A 249 0.20 11.89 -8.22
C PRO A 249 -0.51 11.36 -6.97
N SER A 250 -1.37 12.18 -6.35
CA SER A 250 -2.23 11.74 -5.26
C SER A 250 -3.40 10.89 -5.75
N LYS A 251 -3.79 11.00 -7.04
CA LYS A 251 -4.81 10.14 -7.66
C LYS A 251 -4.20 8.76 -7.95
N GLN A 252 -4.78 7.71 -7.38
CA GLN A 252 -4.30 6.34 -7.49
C GLN A 252 -5.44 5.39 -7.83
N PHE A 253 -5.18 4.44 -8.72
CA PHE A 253 -6.02 3.27 -8.92
C PHE A 253 -5.38 2.06 -8.25
N ILE A 254 -6.17 1.34 -7.47
CA ILE A 254 -5.74 0.23 -6.65
C ILE A 254 -6.57 -1.00 -7.06
N ALA A 255 -5.90 -2.07 -7.47
CA ALA A 255 -6.52 -3.38 -7.65
C ALA A 255 -6.34 -4.22 -6.37
N VAL A 256 -7.35 -5.03 -6.06
CA VAL A 256 -7.38 -5.93 -4.91
C VAL A 256 -7.30 -7.37 -5.40
N PHE A 257 -6.35 -8.11 -4.84
CA PHE A 257 -6.02 -9.46 -5.27
C PHE A 257 -6.18 -10.45 -4.13
N GLN A 258 -6.66 -11.63 -4.50
CA GLN A 258 -6.56 -12.83 -3.68
C GLN A 258 -5.51 -13.76 -4.30
N SER A 259 -4.62 -14.29 -3.47
CA SER A 259 -3.57 -15.22 -3.89
C SER A 259 -3.27 -16.23 -2.78
N THR A 260 -2.37 -17.17 -3.06
CA THR A 260 -1.85 -18.12 -2.09
C THR A 260 -0.33 -18.18 -2.22
N ILE A 261 0.37 -18.20 -1.08
CA ILE A 261 1.80 -18.52 -1.02
C ILE A 261 1.95 -19.73 -0.09
N GLY A 262 2.34 -20.88 -0.65
CA GLY A 262 2.36 -22.14 0.08
C GLY A 262 0.97 -22.52 0.58
N SER A 263 0.79 -22.65 1.89
CA SER A 263 -0.50 -22.92 2.52
C SER A 263 -1.23 -21.65 3.00
N TYR A 264 -0.66 -20.46 2.78
CA TYR A 264 -1.21 -19.21 3.32
C TYR A 264 -1.96 -18.44 2.25
N ARG A 265 -3.20 -18.06 2.57
CA ARG A 265 -4.06 -17.26 1.71
C ARG A 265 -3.81 -15.78 1.95
N LEU A 266 -3.61 -15.03 0.88
CA LEU A 266 -3.31 -13.61 0.89
C LEU A 266 -4.47 -12.83 0.30
N LEU A 267 -4.83 -11.74 0.97
CA LEU A 267 -5.64 -10.66 0.41
C LEU A 267 -4.77 -9.40 0.38
N TYR A 268 -4.54 -8.81 -0.79
CA TYR A 268 -3.68 -7.63 -0.87
C TYR A 268 -4.10 -6.62 -1.91
N SER A 269 -3.77 -5.35 -1.66
CA SER A 269 -3.97 -4.26 -2.62
C SER A 269 -2.67 -3.90 -3.32
N ALA A 270 -2.74 -3.58 -4.60
CA ALA A 270 -1.62 -3.06 -5.38
C ALA A 270 -2.04 -1.83 -6.17
N GLN A 271 -1.24 -0.78 -6.09
CA GLN A 271 -1.36 0.33 -7.03
C GLN A 271 -0.96 -0.16 -8.42
N ILE A 272 -1.82 0.12 -9.40
CA ILE A 272 -1.61 -0.23 -10.80
C ILE A 272 -1.39 1.07 -11.58
N ASP A 273 -0.31 1.12 -12.37
CA ASP A 273 0.03 2.34 -13.09
C ASP A 273 -0.88 2.53 -14.31
N CYS A 274 -1.09 1.48 -15.10
CA CYS A 274 -2.04 1.46 -16.23
C CYS A 274 -2.40 0.05 -16.71
N VAL A 275 -3.25 -0.04 -17.73
CA VAL A 275 -3.64 -1.27 -18.45
C VAL A 275 -3.49 -1.11 -19.96
N VAL A 276 -3.36 -2.22 -20.69
CA VAL A 276 -3.51 -2.23 -22.16
C VAL A 276 -5.00 -2.19 -22.53
N GLU A 277 -5.34 -1.44 -23.58
CA GLU A 277 -6.70 -1.32 -24.12
C GLU A 277 -7.21 -2.61 -24.82
N ARG A 278 -6.39 -3.67 -24.89
CA ARG A 278 -6.69 -4.89 -25.66
C ARG A 278 -7.11 -6.04 -24.74
N SER A 279 -8.35 -6.48 -24.96
CA SER A 279 -8.97 -7.73 -24.53
C SER A 279 -9.70 -7.75 -23.16
N PRO A 280 -11.01 -8.08 -23.12
CA PRO A 280 -11.82 -8.22 -21.91
C PRO A 280 -11.43 -9.33 -20.93
N SER A 281 -10.48 -10.22 -21.25
CA SER A 281 -10.33 -11.50 -20.55
C SER A 281 -9.10 -11.64 -19.64
N MET A 282 -8.19 -10.67 -19.60
CA MET A 282 -7.06 -10.65 -18.67
C MET A 282 -6.71 -9.20 -18.36
N SER A 283 -6.57 -8.84 -17.08
CA SER A 283 -6.02 -7.55 -16.69
C SER A 283 -4.53 -7.53 -17.06
N GLU A 284 -4.19 -7.03 -18.25
CA GLU A 284 -2.80 -6.74 -18.64
C GLU A 284 -2.33 -5.47 -17.91
N HIS A 285 -2.23 -5.56 -16.57
CA HIS A 285 -1.66 -4.52 -15.74
C HIS A 285 -0.22 -4.25 -16.17
N ILE A 286 0.10 -2.98 -16.39
CA ILE A 286 1.45 -2.52 -16.72
C ILE A 286 1.98 -1.72 -15.53
N GLU A 287 3.16 -2.12 -15.06
CA GLU A 287 3.97 -1.32 -14.14
C GLU A 287 4.93 -0.45 -14.97
N LEU A 288 4.97 0.84 -14.67
CA LEU A 288 5.82 1.82 -15.34
C LEU A 288 7.00 2.16 -14.43
N LYS A 289 8.20 2.22 -15.01
CA LYS A 289 9.44 2.49 -14.28
C LYS A 289 10.36 3.38 -15.09
N VAL A 290 11.05 4.26 -14.38
CA VAL A 290 12.17 5.04 -14.88
C VAL A 290 13.41 4.60 -14.12
N CYS A 291 14.49 4.33 -14.83
CA CYS A 291 15.80 4.05 -14.26
C CYS A 291 16.85 4.95 -14.92
N ALA A 292 17.92 5.25 -14.18
CA ALA A 292 19.09 5.87 -14.78
C ALA A 292 19.77 4.83 -15.68
N GLY A 293 19.95 5.17 -16.95
CA GLY A 293 20.72 4.38 -17.91
C GLY A 293 21.74 5.26 -18.62
N LYS A 294 22.83 4.65 -19.07
CA LYS A 294 23.51 5.11 -20.30
C LYS A 294 22.72 4.53 -21.50
N SER A 295 22.99 4.97 -22.74
CA SER A 295 22.12 4.65 -23.89
C SER A 295 21.82 3.15 -24.01
N ILE A 296 20.78 2.81 -24.77
CA ILE A 296 20.38 1.42 -25.02
C ILE A 296 21.54 0.57 -25.58
N ASP A 297 22.57 1.22 -26.15
CA ASP A 297 23.80 0.59 -26.66
C ASP A 297 24.72 0.03 -25.56
N ASP A 298 24.64 0.57 -24.33
CA ASP A 298 25.39 0.06 -23.17
C ASP A 298 24.66 -1.10 -22.47
N LEU A 299 23.36 -1.26 -22.73
CA LEU A 299 22.59 -2.44 -22.32
C LEU A 299 22.86 -3.54 -23.35
N ALA A 300 24.05 -4.13 -23.28
CA ALA A 300 24.40 -5.33 -24.03
C ALA A 300 23.53 -6.52 -23.58
N PHE A 301 22.26 -6.53 -23.98
CA PHE A 301 21.50 -7.75 -24.19
C PHE A 301 22.15 -8.43 -25.40
N LYS A 302 23.27 -9.12 -25.15
CA LYS A 302 23.80 -10.08 -26.11
C LYS A 302 22.67 -11.07 -26.39
N GLN A 303 22.10 -10.98 -27.58
CA GLN A 303 21.21 -11.99 -28.14
C GLN A 303 21.93 -13.33 -28.21
#